data_AF-A0A9P7E3E3-F1
#
_entry.id   AF-A0A9P7E3E3-F1
#
_cell.length_a   1.000
_cell.length_b   1.000
_cell.length_c   1.000
_cell.angle_alpha   90.00
_cell.angle_beta   90.00
_cell.angle_gamma   90.00
#
_symmetry.space_group_name_H-M   'P 1'
#
loop_
_entity.id
_entity.type
_entity.pdbx_description
1 polymer ?
#
loop_
_entity_poly.entity_id
_entity_poly.type
_entity_poly.pdbx_seq_one_letter_code
_entity_poly.pdbx_strand_id
1 'polypeptide(L)'
;GTARPSFARFILEHQKQYQLEDKQLGYIAGGMFAAGSDTTASAITIMMMAATIYTDAQTHVQEELDDVMGRTQLPTFADQEMLPQVTVFMLESLRWRPVTLGGFAHRATKDIIWNNYLIPAGATVIGNHWAIANDPKVFPEPHKFNP
;
A
#
# COMPACT_ATOMS: atom_id res chain seq x y z
N GLY A 1 3.12 29.11 -18.81
CA GLY A 1 3.54 27.86 -19.48
C GLY A 1 2.35 26.98 -19.77
N THR A 2 2.48 26.01 -20.67
CA THR A 2 1.40 25.13 -21.18
C THR A 2 1.37 23.75 -20.51
N ALA A 3 1.71 23.65 -19.21
CA ALA A 3 1.71 22.38 -18.49
C ALA A 3 0.29 21.81 -18.37
N ARG A 4 0.08 20.50 -18.63
CA ARG A 4 -1.21 19.84 -18.42
C ARG A 4 -1.60 19.86 -16.92
N PRO A 5 -2.90 19.74 -16.58
CA PRO A 5 -3.32 19.57 -15.20
C PRO A 5 -2.59 18.41 -14.54
N SER A 6 -1.96 18.66 -13.41
CA SER A 6 -1.22 17.66 -12.63
C SER A 6 -1.13 18.11 -11.18
N PHE A 7 -0.82 17.20 -10.26
CA PHE A 7 -0.63 17.54 -8.86
C PHE A 7 0.49 18.57 -8.67
N ALA A 8 1.62 18.42 -9.36
CA ALA A 8 2.75 19.36 -9.30
C ALA A 8 2.34 20.77 -9.76
N ARG A 9 1.53 20.87 -10.83
CA ARG A 9 0.94 22.14 -11.27
C ARG A 9 -0.02 22.70 -10.23
N PHE A 10 -0.90 21.87 -9.67
CA PHE A 10 -1.87 22.27 -8.65
C PHE A 10 -1.17 22.89 -7.43
N ILE A 11 -0.18 22.22 -6.85
CA ILE A 11 0.52 22.75 -5.66
C ILE A 11 1.32 24.02 -5.99
N LEU A 12 1.82 24.17 -7.22
CA LEU A 12 2.50 25.38 -7.68
C LEU A 12 1.55 26.57 -7.82
N GLU A 13 0.37 26.36 -8.40
CA GLU A 13 -0.66 27.39 -8.53
C GLU A 13 -1.20 27.85 -7.16
N HIS A 14 -1.21 26.95 -6.17
CA HIS A 14 -1.73 27.22 -4.83
C HIS A 14 -0.62 27.46 -3.78
N GLN A 15 0.64 27.62 -4.20
CA GLN A 15 1.79 27.73 -3.30
C GLN A 15 1.61 28.84 -2.25
N LYS A 16 1.16 30.03 -2.68
CA LYS A 16 0.91 31.17 -1.80
C LYS A 16 -0.24 30.93 -0.82
N GLN A 17 -1.31 30.27 -1.28
CA GLN A 17 -2.46 29.94 -0.44
C GLN A 17 -2.07 29.01 0.70
N TYR A 18 -1.21 28.02 0.42
CA TYR A 18 -0.72 27.06 1.42
C TYR A 18 0.54 27.52 2.15
N GLN A 19 1.05 28.73 1.87
CA GLN A 19 2.25 29.30 2.49
C GLN A 19 3.48 28.37 2.40
N LEU A 20 3.65 27.73 1.23
CA LEU A 20 4.73 26.78 1.01
C LEU A 20 6.00 27.46 0.46
N GLU A 21 7.14 27.14 1.04
CA GLU A 21 8.45 27.45 0.47
C GLU A 21 8.74 26.56 -0.76
N ASP A 22 9.58 27.04 -1.69
CA ASP A 22 9.93 26.29 -2.91
C ASP A 22 10.48 24.89 -2.60
N LYS A 23 11.27 24.76 -1.52
CA LYS A 23 11.81 23.47 -1.07
C LYS A 23 10.72 22.52 -0.57
N GLN A 24 9.72 23.04 0.15
CA GLN A 24 8.59 22.25 0.64
C GLN A 24 7.74 21.77 -0.53
N LEU A 25 7.50 22.64 -1.52
CA LEU A 25 6.80 22.29 -2.75
C LEU A 25 7.52 21.17 -3.49
N GLY A 26 8.84 21.30 -3.69
CA GLY A 26 9.67 20.27 -4.31
C GLY A 26 9.60 18.94 -3.55
N TYR A 27 9.64 18.98 -2.22
CA TYR A 27 9.53 17.80 -1.37
C TYR A 27 8.15 17.12 -1.47
N ILE A 28 7.07 17.90 -1.52
CA ILE A 28 5.69 17.38 -1.64
C ILE A 28 5.49 16.71 -3.02
N ALA A 29 5.89 17.37 -4.11
CA ALA A 29 5.79 16.79 -5.45
C ALA A 29 6.66 15.54 -5.60
N GLY A 30 7.93 15.61 -5.17
CA GLY A 30 8.87 14.50 -5.25
C GLY A 30 8.46 13.33 -4.36
N GLY A 31 8.00 13.62 -3.14
CA GLY A 31 7.51 12.63 -2.20
C GLY A 31 6.30 11.86 -2.72
N MET A 32 5.33 12.55 -3.35
CA MET A 32 4.19 11.89 -3.98
C MET A 32 4.64 10.94 -5.10
N PHE A 33 5.59 11.36 -5.95
CA PHE A 33 6.14 10.52 -7.00
C PHE A 33 6.82 9.27 -6.43
N ALA A 34 7.80 9.46 -5.54
CA ALA A 34 8.57 8.36 -4.97
C ALA A 34 7.70 7.37 -4.16
N ALA A 35 6.77 7.88 -3.36
CA ALA A 35 5.86 7.04 -2.59
C ALA A 35 4.89 6.27 -3.49
N GLY A 36 4.37 6.90 -4.56
CA GLY A 36 3.40 6.28 -5.46
C GLY A 36 3.99 5.34 -6.52
N SER A 37 5.23 5.56 -6.96
CA SER A 37 5.87 4.76 -8.00
C SER A 37 6.36 3.42 -7.46
N ASP A 38 7.31 3.47 -6.53
CA ASP A 38 8.12 2.29 -6.21
C ASP A 38 7.35 1.30 -5.34
N THR A 39 6.50 1.82 -4.44
CA THR A 39 5.68 0.97 -3.57
C THR A 39 4.63 0.20 -4.37
N THR A 40 3.93 0.87 -5.29
CA THR A 40 2.92 0.26 -6.15
C THR A 40 3.55 -0.75 -7.11
N ALA A 41 4.67 -0.42 -7.74
CA ALA A 41 5.40 -1.34 -8.61
C ALA A 41 5.86 -2.61 -7.86
N SER A 42 6.33 -2.45 -6.62
CA SER A 42 6.71 -3.57 -5.75
C SER A 42 5.51 -4.45 -5.40
N ALA A 43 4.37 -3.85 -5.03
CA ALA A 43 3.14 -4.57 -4.74
C ALA A 43 2.65 -5.39 -5.95
N ILE A 44 2.61 -4.78 -7.14
CA ILE A 44 2.23 -5.46 -8.39
C ILE A 44 3.19 -6.61 -8.70
N THR A 45 4.50 -6.40 -8.50
CA THR A 45 5.50 -7.45 -8.72
C THR A 45 5.27 -8.65 -7.80
N ILE A 46 4.93 -8.40 -6.54
CA ILE A 46 4.58 -9.44 -5.56
C ILE A 46 3.31 -10.19 -5.98
N MET A 47 2.27 -9.47 -6.43
CA MET A 47 1.03 -10.09 -6.93
C MET A 47 1.28 -10.98 -8.16
N MET A 48 2.09 -10.50 -9.12
CA MET A 48 2.47 -11.30 -10.29
C MET A 48 3.26 -12.54 -9.90
N MET A 49 4.19 -12.43 -8.94
CA MET A 49 4.92 -13.57 -8.40
C MET A 49 3.99 -14.55 -7.68
N ALA A 50 3.03 -14.07 -6.88
CA ALA A 50 2.04 -14.93 -6.23
C ALA A 50 1.19 -15.67 -7.28
N ALA A 51 0.78 -14.99 -8.36
CA ALA A 51 -0.01 -15.56 -9.43
C ALA A 51 0.71 -16.69 -10.19
N THR A 52 2.04 -16.63 -10.31
CA THR A 52 2.82 -17.70 -10.96
C THR A 52 3.12 -18.89 -10.06
N ILE A 53 3.10 -18.70 -8.73
CA ILE A 53 3.37 -19.77 -7.75
C ILE A 53 2.07 -20.45 -7.30
N TYR A 54 0.98 -19.69 -7.16
CA TYR A 54 -0.33 -20.14 -6.67
C TYR A 54 -1.36 -20.06 -7.80
N THR A 55 -1.19 -20.92 -8.80
CA THR A 55 -2.00 -20.94 -10.03
C THR A 55 -3.48 -21.17 -9.78
N ASP A 56 -3.84 -21.92 -8.73
CA ASP A 56 -5.24 -22.17 -8.38
C ASP A 56 -5.93 -20.86 -7.94
N ALA A 57 -5.26 -20.07 -7.09
CA ALA A 57 -5.75 -18.77 -6.67
C ALA A 57 -5.85 -17.78 -7.84
N GLN A 58 -4.86 -17.77 -8.73
CA GLN A 58 -4.91 -16.95 -9.95
C GLN A 58 -6.08 -17.38 -10.86
N THR A 59 -6.35 -18.67 -10.97
CA THR A 59 -7.45 -19.21 -11.78
C THR A 59 -8.80 -18.74 -11.24
N HIS A 60 -9.03 -18.80 -9.93
CA HIS A 60 -10.28 -18.29 -9.33
C HIS A 60 -10.49 -16.79 -9.57
N VAL A 61 -9.42 -15.99 -9.52
CA VAL A 61 -9.50 -14.56 -9.86
C VAL A 61 -9.87 -14.36 -11.33
N GLN A 62 -9.31 -15.17 -12.23
CA GLN A 62 -9.64 -15.12 -13.66
C GLN A 62 -11.09 -15.54 -13.92
N GLU A 63 -11.58 -16.58 -13.25
CA GLU A 63 -12.98 -17.05 -13.36
C GLU A 63 -13.96 -15.97 -12.91
N GLU A 64 -13.70 -15.31 -11.76
CA GLU A 64 -14.51 -14.18 -11.30
C GLU A 64 -14.54 -13.04 -12.32
N LEU A 65 -13.38 -12.67 -12.85
CA LEU A 65 -13.29 -11.61 -13.88
C LEU A 65 -14.05 -11.99 -15.15
N ASP A 66 -13.90 -13.23 -15.62
CA ASP A 66 -14.60 -13.73 -16.80
C ASP A 66 -16.12 -13.76 -16.60
N ASP A 67 -16.60 -14.10 -15.40
CA ASP A 67 -18.03 -14.18 -15.07
C ASP A 67 -18.67 -12.80 -14.91
N VAL A 68 -17.99 -11.86 -14.24
CA VAL A 68 -18.53 -10.53 -13.93
C VAL A 68 -18.37 -9.56 -15.10
N MET A 69 -17.19 -9.55 -15.73
CA MET A 69 -16.85 -8.59 -16.78
C MET A 69 -17.05 -9.13 -18.20
N GLY A 70 -17.10 -10.47 -18.34
CA GLY A 70 -16.92 -11.11 -19.64
C GLY A 70 -15.49 -10.92 -20.18
N ARG A 71 -15.27 -11.30 -21.45
CA ARG A 71 -13.93 -11.31 -22.06
C ARG A 71 -13.51 -10.02 -22.78
N THR A 72 -14.36 -9.00 -22.78
CA THR A 72 -14.17 -7.80 -23.63
C THR A 72 -14.15 -6.49 -22.86
N GLN A 73 -14.54 -6.48 -21.59
CA GLN A 73 -14.57 -5.28 -20.76
C GLN A 73 -13.44 -5.32 -19.73
N LEU A 74 -12.85 -4.16 -19.46
CA LEU A 74 -11.90 -3.99 -18.37
C LEU A 74 -12.66 -3.49 -17.13
N PRO A 75 -12.29 -3.97 -15.92
CA PRO A 75 -12.95 -3.53 -14.70
C PRO A 75 -12.69 -2.05 -14.41
N THR A 76 -13.67 -1.43 -13.77
CA THR A 76 -13.61 -0.08 -13.22
C THR A 76 -13.77 -0.13 -11.70
N PHE A 77 -13.57 1.00 -11.01
CA PHE A 77 -13.81 1.06 -9.56
C PHE A 77 -15.26 0.80 -9.18
N ALA A 78 -16.23 0.98 -10.09
CA ALA A 78 -17.63 0.67 -9.82
C ALA A 78 -17.88 -0.85 -9.67
N ASP A 79 -16.98 -1.67 -10.21
CA ASP A 79 -17.11 -3.13 -10.21
C ASP A 79 -16.47 -3.78 -8.99
N GLN A 80 -15.75 -3.02 -8.16
CA GLN A 80 -14.92 -3.54 -7.07
C GLN A 80 -15.72 -4.42 -6.07
N GLU A 81 -16.96 -4.06 -5.76
CA GLU A 81 -17.82 -4.84 -4.85
C GLU A 81 -18.24 -6.20 -5.46
N MET A 82 -18.24 -6.31 -6.79
CA MET A 82 -18.54 -7.55 -7.51
C MET A 82 -17.29 -8.40 -7.75
N LEU A 83 -16.10 -7.92 -7.36
CA LEU A 83 -14.81 -8.60 -7.55
C LEU A 83 -14.12 -8.94 -6.21
N PRO A 84 -14.76 -9.71 -5.31
CA PRO A 84 -14.16 -10.08 -4.04
C PRO A 84 -12.89 -10.93 -4.19
N GLN A 85 -12.78 -11.85 -5.15
CA GLN A 85 -11.58 -12.67 -5.38
C GLN A 85 -10.37 -11.80 -5.76
N VAL A 86 -10.56 -10.81 -6.63
CA VAL A 86 -9.51 -9.82 -6.94
C VAL A 86 -9.08 -9.09 -5.67
N THR A 87 -10.04 -8.69 -4.84
CA THR A 87 -9.78 -7.95 -3.60
C THR A 87 -9.00 -8.78 -2.59
N VAL A 88 -9.41 -10.02 -2.31
CA VAL A 88 -8.72 -10.89 -1.36
C VAL A 88 -7.34 -11.31 -1.86
N PHE A 89 -7.16 -11.56 -3.17
CA PHE A 89 -5.85 -11.83 -3.77
C PHE A 89 -4.87 -10.66 -3.56
N MET A 90 -5.35 -9.44 -3.78
CA MET A 90 -4.58 -8.22 -3.54
C MET A 90 -4.22 -8.06 -2.06
N LEU A 91 -5.20 -8.20 -1.16
CA LEU A 91 -4.99 -8.05 0.28
C LEU A 91 -4.05 -9.12 0.84
N GLU A 92 -4.23 -10.37 0.42
CA GLU A 92 -3.36 -11.48 0.85
C GLU A 92 -1.94 -11.31 0.31
N SER A 93 -1.76 -10.74 -0.90
CA SER A 93 -0.43 -10.43 -1.43
C SER A 93 0.30 -9.42 -0.54
N LEU A 94 -0.41 -8.40 -0.07
CA LEU A 94 0.12 -7.37 0.82
C LEU A 94 0.35 -7.88 2.25
N ARG A 95 -0.44 -8.85 2.73
CA ARG A 95 -0.22 -9.51 4.03
C ARG A 95 0.97 -10.46 3.97
N TRP A 96 0.97 -11.37 2.99
CA TRP A 96 1.98 -12.42 2.84
C TRP A 96 3.38 -11.84 2.63
N ARG A 97 3.48 -10.77 1.84
CA ARG A 97 4.72 -10.04 1.58
C ARG A 97 4.49 -8.54 1.61
N PRO A 98 4.54 -7.90 2.79
CA PRO A 98 4.34 -6.46 2.88
C PRO A 98 5.47 -5.71 2.19
N VAL A 99 5.11 -4.66 1.44
CA VAL A 99 6.07 -3.80 0.72
C VAL A 99 7.08 -3.16 1.68
N THR A 100 6.65 -2.85 2.90
CA THR A 100 7.52 -2.31 3.96
C THR A 100 7.50 -3.26 5.16
N LEU A 101 8.67 -3.76 5.55
CA LEU A 101 8.79 -4.70 6.68
C LEU A 101 8.58 -4.00 8.04
N GLY A 102 9.05 -2.75 8.18
CA GLY A 102 9.01 -1.97 9.42
C GLY A 102 8.11 -0.73 9.37
N GLY A 103 7.29 -0.58 8.32
CA GLY A 103 6.58 0.68 8.08
C GLY A 103 7.52 1.87 8.00
N PHE A 104 7.06 3.01 8.53
CA PHE A 104 7.87 4.23 8.66
C PHE A 104 8.24 4.49 10.12
N ALA A 105 9.38 5.13 10.33
CA ALA A 105 9.82 5.52 11.66
C ALA A 105 8.91 6.59 12.26
N HIS A 106 8.32 6.29 13.42
CA HIS A 106 7.59 7.25 14.24
C HIS A 106 8.49 7.80 15.34
N ARG A 107 8.27 9.04 15.75
CA ARG A 107 8.99 9.66 16.87
C ARG A 107 8.02 9.96 18.01
N ALA A 108 8.32 9.48 19.21
CA ALA A 108 7.56 9.81 20.41
C ALA A 108 7.69 11.32 20.69
N THR A 109 6.58 12.05 20.71
CA THR A 109 6.58 13.50 20.97
C THR A 109 6.59 13.83 22.46
N LYS A 110 6.32 12.85 23.31
CA LYS A 110 6.34 12.89 24.77
C LYS A 110 6.59 11.49 25.30
N ASP A 111 6.81 11.39 26.61
CA ASP A 111 6.85 10.10 27.29
C ASP A 111 5.51 9.35 27.15
N ILE A 112 5.57 8.08 26.77
CA ILE A 112 4.42 7.18 26.60
C ILE A 112 4.65 5.96 27.48
N ILE A 113 3.67 5.65 28.34
CA ILE A 113 3.66 4.39 29.08
C ILE A 113 2.82 3.38 28.31
N TRP A 114 3.43 2.28 27.87
CA TRP A 114 2.78 1.22 27.13
C TRP A 114 3.15 -0.15 27.71
N ASN A 115 2.16 -0.95 28.13
CA ASN A 115 2.38 -2.27 28.75
C ASN A 115 3.43 -2.27 29.89
N ASN A 116 3.39 -1.24 30.75
CA ASN A 116 4.36 -0.99 31.83
C ASN A 116 5.79 -0.65 31.38
N TYR A 117 6.01 -0.39 30.09
CA TYR A 117 7.26 0.15 29.55
C TYR A 117 7.15 1.65 29.32
N LEU A 118 8.22 2.38 29.65
CA LEU A 118 8.38 3.78 29.27
C LEU A 118 9.02 3.86 27.88
N ILE A 119 8.31 4.48 26.93
CA ILE A 119 8.86 4.95 25.67
C ILE A 119 9.15 6.44 25.86
N PRO A 120 10.43 6.85 25.99
CA PRO A 120 10.76 8.22 26.31
C PRO A 120 10.51 9.17 25.13
N ALA A 121 10.23 10.43 25.45
CA ALA A 121 10.15 11.52 24.48
C ALA A 121 11.39 11.54 23.59
N GLY A 122 11.18 11.64 22.28
CA GLY A 122 12.23 11.63 21.29
C GLY A 122 12.64 10.24 20.79
N ALA A 123 12.19 9.14 21.42
CA ALA A 123 12.47 7.79 20.95
C ALA A 123 11.88 7.54 19.55
N THR A 124 12.61 6.76 18.75
CA THR A 124 12.11 6.22 17.48
C THR A 124 11.38 4.91 17.71
N VAL A 125 10.18 4.79 17.16
CA VAL A 125 9.34 3.59 17.20
C VAL A 125 9.13 3.09 15.78
N ILE A 126 9.40 1.81 15.55
CA ILE A 126 9.26 1.13 14.25
C ILE A 126 8.18 0.06 14.41
N GLY A 127 7.13 0.13 13.60
CA GLY A 127 6.09 -0.90 13.57
C GLY A 127 6.56 -2.10 12.75
N ASN A 128 6.85 -3.23 13.39
CA ASN A 128 7.28 -4.43 12.67
C ASN A 128 6.11 -5.09 11.93
N HIS A 129 5.74 -4.53 10.78
CA HIS A 129 4.66 -5.01 9.91
C HIS A 129 4.86 -6.47 9.52
N TRP A 130 6.10 -6.89 9.25
CA TRP A 130 6.40 -8.28 8.92
C TRP A 130 6.01 -9.22 10.06
N ALA A 131 6.41 -8.91 11.30
CA ALA A 131 6.06 -9.74 12.45
C ALA A 131 4.54 -9.76 12.71
N ILE A 132 3.86 -8.62 12.54
CA ILE A 132 2.40 -8.54 12.67
C ILE A 132 1.71 -9.42 11.62
N ALA A 133 2.11 -9.30 10.36
CA ALA A 133 1.53 -10.05 9.26
C ALA A 133 1.87 -11.56 9.29
N ASN A 134 2.92 -11.94 10.05
CA ASN A 134 3.36 -13.32 10.23
C ASN A 134 3.11 -13.87 11.65
N ASP A 135 2.28 -13.22 12.47
CA ASP A 135 1.95 -13.73 13.79
C ASP A 135 1.01 -14.95 13.67
N PRO A 136 1.44 -16.17 14.03
CA PRO A 136 0.61 -17.38 13.91
C PRO A 136 -0.61 -17.38 14.84
N LYS A 137 -0.66 -16.48 15.83
CA LYS A 137 -1.85 -16.30 16.69
C LYS A 137 -2.97 -15.54 15.98
N VAL A 138 -2.63 -14.73 14.98
CA VAL A 138 -3.58 -13.91 14.21
C VAL A 138 -3.83 -14.55 12.83
N PHE A 139 -2.78 -15.04 12.18
CA PHE A 139 -2.82 -15.67 10.86
C PHE A 139 -2.32 -17.11 10.96
N PRO A 140 -3.21 -18.11 11.07
CA PRO A 140 -2.81 -19.52 10.99
C PRO A 140 -2.07 -19.78 9.67
N GLU A 141 -0.97 -20.53 9.72
CA GLU A 141 -0.10 -20.80 8.56
C GLU A 141 0.38 -19.52 7.82
N PRO A 142 1.00 -18.54 8.51
CA PRO A 142 1.20 -17.19 7.97
C PRO A 142 2.05 -17.12 6.70
N HIS A 143 2.87 -18.14 6.45
CA HIS A 143 3.74 -18.26 5.28
C HIS A 143 3.06 -18.88 4.06
N LYS A 144 1.86 -19.46 4.22
CA LYS A 144 1.01 -19.90 3.11
C LYS A 144 0.31 -18.68 2.54
N PHE A 145 0.28 -18.57 1.21
CA PHE A 145 -0.57 -17.61 0.52
C PHE A 145 -1.93 -18.26 0.33
N ASN A 146 -2.96 -17.71 0.98
CA ASN A 146 -4.31 -18.25 0.96
C ASN A 146 -5.34 -17.13 0.86
N PRO A 147 -5.52 -16.55 -0.35
CA PRO A 147 -6.49 -15.51 -0.61
C PRO A 147 -7.92 -16.03 -0.52
#